data_AF-E4NV18-F1
#
_entry.id   AF-E4NV18-F1
#
_cell.length_a   1.000
_cell.length_b   1.000
_cell.length_c   1.000
_cell.angle_alpha   90.00
_cell.angle_beta   90.00
_cell.angle_gamma   90.00
#
_symmetry.space_group_name_H-M   'P 1'
#
loop_
_entity.id
_entity.type
_entity.pdbx_description
1 polymer ?
#
loop_
_entity_poly.entity_id
_entity_poly.type
_entity_poly.pdbx_seq_one_letter_code
_entity_poly.pdbx_strand_id
1 'polypeptide(L)' 'MSIERPQGVHPEWCPDCGDEMLFSGTQSAGYAQFFCENCRYRHDVYVGRPAVDAASTDESTTAVRDPS' A
#
# COMPACT_ATOMS: atom_id res chain seq x y z
N MET A 1 -14.50 10.45 3.17
CA MET A 1 -13.46 10.40 2.12
C MET A 1 -12.69 9.11 2.34
N SER A 2 -12.89 8.12 1.48
CA SER A 2 -12.21 6.83 1.58
C SER A 2 -10.90 6.97 0.81
N ILE A 3 -9.77 6.87 1.50
CA ILE A 3 -8.46 6.88 0.84
C ILE A 3 -8.29 5.49 0.24
N GLU A 4 -8.12 5.41 -1.07
CA GLU A 4 -7.86 4.13 -1.73
C GLU A 4 -6.52 3.57 -1.24
N ARG A 5 -6.57 2.33 -0.74
CA ARG A 5 -5.42 1.61 -0.21
C ARG A 5 -4.45 1.29 -1.36
N PRO A 6 -3.16 1.69 -1.30
CA PRO A 6 -2.19 1.41 -2.37
C PRO A 6 -2.05 -0.09 -2.63
N GLN A 7 -1.79 -0.47 -3.89
CA GLN A 7 -1.46 -1.86 -4.25
C GLN A 7 -0.11 -2.22 -3.59
N GLY A 8 -0.18 -2.96 -2.48
CA GLY A 8 0.98 -3.30 -1.64
C GLY A 8 0.73 -3.10 -0.14
N VAL A 9 -0.34 -2.40 0.24
CA VAL A 9 -0.79 -2.32 1.64
C VAL A 9 -1.88 -3.38 1.85
N HIS A 10 -1.58 -4.38 2.68
CA HIS A 10 -2.53 -5.43 3.02
C HIS A 10 -3.66 -4.89 3.93
N PRO A 11 -4.87 -5.47 3.88
CA PRO A 11 -5.88 -5.24 4.90
C PRO A 11 -5.37 -5.68 6.27
N GLU A 12 -5.77 -4.94 7.30
CA GLU A 12 -5.46 -5.21 8.71
C GLU A 12 -6.74 -5.38 9.50
N TRP A 13 -6.68 -6.17 10.57
CA TRP A 13 -7.82 -6.49 11.43
C TRP A 13 -7.57 -6.08 12.87
N CYS A 14 -8.61 -5.60 13.53
CA CYS A 14 -8.50 -5.19 14.92
C CYS A 14 -8.33 -6.44 15.81
N PRO A 15 -7.30 -6.50 16.67
CA PRO A 15 -7.09 -7.65 17.56
C PRO A 15 -8.16 -7.76 18.66
N ASP A 16 -8.88 -6.66 18.95
CA ASP A 16 -9.89 -6.62 20.00
C ASP A 16 -11.27 -7.11 19.53
N CYS A 17 -11.74 -6.65 18.36
CA CYS A 17 -13.07 -7.02 17.84
C CYS A 17 -13.06 -7.92 16.60
N GLY A 18 -11.93 -8.05 15.90
CA GLY A 18 -11.83 -8.81 14.66
C GLY A 18 -12.39 -8.12 13.41
N ASP A 19 -12.87 -6.88 13.51
CA ASP A 19 -13.34 -6.11 12.35
C ASP A 19 -12.18 -5.64 11.46
N GLU A 20 -12.42 -5.51 10.15
CA GLU A 20 -11.46 -4.92 9.22
C GLU A 20 -11.23 -3.44 9.59
N MET A 21 -9.96 -3.07 9.68
CA MET A 21 -9.55 -1.72 10.02
C MET A 21 -9.53 -0.83 8.78
N LEU A 22 -9.96 0.41 8.96
CA LEU A 22 -10.01 1.41 7.90
C LEU A 22 -8.63 2.03 7.67
N PHE A 23 -8.15 1.97 6.42
CA PHE A 23 -6.91 2.63 6.03
C PHE A 23 -7.08 4.16 6.05
N SER A 24 -6.26 4.83 6.85
CA SER A 24 -6.30 6.28 7.05
C SER A 24 -5.21 7.04 6.29
N GLY A 25 -4.29 6.33 5.63
CA GLY A 25 -3.21 6.93 4.83
C GLY A 25 -1.82 6.39 5.17
N THR A 26 -0.82 6.84 4.42
CA THR A 26 0.60 6.53 4.65
C THR A 26 1.38 7.77 5.05
N GLN A 27 2.27 7.63 6.04
CA GLN A 27 3.17 8.68 6.50
C GLN A 27 4.46 8.70 5.66
N SER A 28 5.15 9.85 5.62
CA SER A 28 6.42 10.03 4.89
C SER A 28 7.54 9.07 5.32
N ALA A 29 7.44 8.50 6.52
CA ALA A 29 8.37 7.51 7.04
C ALA A 29 8.11 6.07 6.52
N GLY A 30 7.06 5.85 5.73
CA GLY A 30 6.71 4.52 5.20
C GLY A 30 5.80 3.70 6.13
N TYR A 31 5.00 4.37 6.96
CA TYR A 31 4.03 3.71 7.85
C TYR A 31 2.62 3.91 7.33
N ALA A 32 1.88 2.82 7.16
CA ALA A 32 0.46 2.81 6.89
C ALA A 32 -0.32 2.90 8.21
N GLN A 33 -1.25 3.84 8.29
CA GLN A 33 -2.13 4.04 9.44
C GLN A 33 -3.45 3.32 9.22
N PHE A 34 -3.84 2.52 10.21
CA PHE A 34 -5.12 1.82 10.27
C PHE A 34 -5.91 2.23 11.51
N PHE A 35 -7.22 2.36 11.34
CA PHE A 35 -8.13 2.76 12.39
C PHE A 35 -9.34 1.83 12.44
N CYS A 36 -9.59 1.24 13.61
CA CYS A 36 -10.83 0.51 13.86
C CYS A 36 -11.93 1.49 14.26
N GLU A 37 -12.98 1.60 13.45
CA GLU A 37 -14.12 2.48 13.74
C GLU A 37 -14.93 2.01 14.97
N ASN A 38 -14.91 0.72 15.25
CA ASN A 38 -15.66 0.10 16.35
C ASN A 38 -14.94 0.29 17.70
N CYS A 39 -13.69 -0.17 17.81
CA CYS A 39 -12.91 -0.11 19.06
C CYS A 39 -12.15 1.20 19.27
N ARG A 40 -12.12 2.11 18.27
CA ARG A 40 -11.25 3.29 18.22
C ARG A 40 -9.74 2.96 18.31
N TYR A 41 -9.38 1.69 18.08
CA TYR A 41 -7.99 1.21 18.12
C TYR A 41 -7.22 1.71 16.89
N ARG A 42 -5.97 2.14 17.11
CA ARG A 42 -5.05 2.60 16.07
C ARG A 42 -3.90 1.64 15.93
N HIS A 43 -3.58 1.29 14.69
CA HIS A 43 -2.47 0.40 14.36
C HIS A 43 -1.64 0.98 13.22
N ASP A 44 -0.33 1.05 13.42
CA ASP A 44 0.62 1.57 12.45
C ASP A 44 1.49 0.42 11.95
N VAL A 45 1.41 0.13 10.64
CA VAL A 45 2.20 -0.94 10.02
C VAL A 45 3.29 -0.31 9.15
N TYR A 46 4.52 -0.75 9.34
CA TYR A 46 5.61 -0.37 8.45
C TYR A 46 5.45 -1.10 7.10
N VAL A 47 5.15 -0.36 6.04
CA VAL A 47 4.95 -0.88 4.68
C VAL A 47 6.12 -0.55 3.75
N GLY A 48 7.23 -0.06 4.33
CA GLY A 48 8.36 0.45 3.56
C GLY A 48 8.10 1.83 2.99
N ARG A 49 9.14 2.46 2.43
CA ARG A 49 8.92 3.67 1.63
C ARG A 49 7.99 3.27 0.48
N PRO A 50 6.90 4.01 0.19
CA PRO A 50 6.23 3.82 -1.08
C PRO A 50 7.32 4.00 -2.13
N ALA A 51 7.61 2.93 -2.86
CA ALA A 51 8.23 3.06 -4.15
C ALA A 51 7.25 3.91 -4.94
N VAL A 52 7.42 5.23 -4.89
CA VAL A 52 6.90 6.18 -5.87
C VAL A 52 7.60 5.91 -7.21
N ASP A 53 7.72 4.64 -7.60
CA ASP A 53 8.44 4.15 -8.78
C ASP A 53 8.15 2.65 -9.04
N ALA A 54 6.96 2.16 -8.67
CA ALA A 54 6.43 0.92 -9.27
C ALA A 54 5.78 1.20 -10.65
N ALA A 55 6.07 2.34 -11.25
CA ALA A 55 5.75 2.65 -12.63
C ALA A 55 7.06 2.85 -13.40
N SER A 56 7.77 1.76 -13.73
CA SER A 56 8.67 1.63 -14.90
C SER A 56 9.55 0.38 -14.79
N THR A 57 9.00 -0.84 -14.81
CA THR A 57 9.78 -2.00 -15.30
C THR A 57 8.84 -3.07 -15.87
N ASP A 58 8.38 -2.84 -17.09
CA ASP A 58 8.60 -3.83 -18.15
C ASP A 58 8.88 -3.07 -19.44
N GLU A 59 10.08 -2.48 -19.51
CA GLU A 59 10.70 -2.25 -20.80
C GLU A 59 11.19 -3.62 -21.29
N SER A 60 10.30 -4.40 -21.91
CA SER A 60 10.73 -5.48 -22.79
C SER A 60 11.39 -4.87 -24.04
N THR A 61 12.63 -4.40 -23.87
CA THR A 61 13.58 -4.23 -24.97
C THR A 61 13.77 -5.61 -25.61
N THR A 62 13.04 -5.86 -26.70
CA THR A 62 13.53 -6.76 -27.74
C THR A 62 13.91 -5.88 -28.92
N ALA A 63 15.13 -5.38 -28.85
CA ALA A 63 15.81 -4.84 -30.01
C ALA A 63 15.94 -5.95 -31.05
N VAL A 64 15.08 -5.94 -32.08
CA VAL A 64 15.35 -6.65 -33.33
C VAL A 64 15.60 -5.57 -34.37
N ARG A 65 16.85 -5.13 -34.45
CA ARG A 65 17.42 -4.63 -35.69
C ARG A 65 17.84 -5.87 -36.47
N ASP A 66 17.23 -6.13 -37.62
CA ASP A 66 18.02 -6.45 -38.81
C ASP A 66 17.25 -6.13 -40.11
N PRO A 67 17.83 -5.31 -41.00
CA PRO A 67 17.32 -5.06 -42.34
C PRO A 67 17.92 -6.06 -43.35
N SER A 68 17.08 -6.65 -44.19
CA SER A 68 17.49 -7.24 -45.47
C SER A 68 16.38 -7.15 -46.50
#